data_AF-A0A1Q2HRN7-F1
#
_entry.id   AF-A0A1Q2HRN7-F1
#
_cell.length_a   1.000
_cell.length_b   1.000
_cell.length_c   1.000
_cell.angle_alpha   90.00
_cell.angle_beta   90.00
_cell.angle_gamma   90.00
#
_symmetry.space_group_name_H-M   'P 1'
#
loop_
_entity.id
_entity.type
_entity.pdbx_description
1 polymer ?
#
loop_
_entity_poly.entity_id
_entity_poly.type
_entity_poly.pdbx_seq_one_letter_code
_entity_poly.pdbx_strand_id
1 'polypeptide(L)'
;MMKKLFLLSFVLMFASAALFAGSIEGVSPANALKGQNAVITLDCEGTSFTTDAVVGVWLVKGSQLLSAGSFTVLSDTQVEAEFDLSENIDKGIWAVVVYSEGGVFILDEGFTVYDPDVNGDGLVDTVDFSLYAKHLLEVMPGYTLVPNLVEIPQADAEQQITDAGLVLGTVTEDYSDTVSVGLVMDQSPPAGQSVAIGSTVDFVVSLGEEVTAPDITWVYIDDPGVSGHEGFTGYMSKYETTNAQYCQYLNEALASGDIEVRANNIVYGTSGSYSGQIYFDTYAADSDSQITYSGGVFSVRTRDGYDMSSHPVVEVSWYGATAFAAYYGWRLPTEWEWQAAADYDGSYTYGCGTSIDHSKANYDWDNPLDFSNYPYTTPVGYYDEFGYGLCDMAGNVWEWTDSWYSTSQDYRVLRGGSWGFNVSNCAVSYRYGHDPYSTNYYDGFRVVRP
;
A
#
# COMPACT_ATOMS: atom_id res chain seq x y z
N MET A 1 20.89 -6.61 45.74
CA MET A 1 20.62 -6.81 47.19
C MET A 1 21.59 -6.02 48.08
N MET A 2 22.92 -6.02 47.84
CA MET A 2 23.89 -5.23 48.62
C MET A 2 23.74 -3.69 48.49
N LYS A 3 23.42 -3.14 47.31
CA LYS A 3 23.21 -1.70 47.10
C LYS A 3 22.10 -1.10 48.00
N LYS A 4 20.95 -1.78 48.08
CA LYS A 4 19.82 -1.39 48.95
C LYS A 4 20.19 -1.45 50.43
N LEU A 5 21.07 -2.37 50.85
CA LEU A 5 21.44 -2.53 52.25
C LEU A 5 22.31 -1.37 52.75
N PHE A 6 23.23 -0.86 51.92
CA PHE A 6 24.12 0.26 52.29
C PHE A 6 23.38 1.60 52.34
N LEU A 7 22.53 1.89 51.33
CA LEU A 7 21.68 3.08 51.33
C LEU A 7 20.70 3.06 52.52
N LEU A 8 20.11 1.91 52.83
CA LEU A 8 19.25 1.74 54.00
C LEU A 8 20.02 1.93 55.32
N SER A 9 21.27 1.44 55.41
CA SER A 9 22.15 1.67 56.57
C SER A 9 22.60 3.13 56.72
N PHE A 10 22.83 3.84 55.62
CA PHE A 10 23.12 5.28 55.61
C PHE A 10 21.91 6.07 56.12
N VAL A 11 20.71 5.77 55.62
CA VAL A 11 19.45 6.39 56.08
C VAL A 11 19.19 6.10 57.57
N LEU A 12 19.47 4.88 58.04
CA LEU A 12 19.38 4.49 59.46
C LEU A 12 20.34 5.27 60.38
N MET A 13 21.46 5.80 59.87
CA MET A 13 22.37 6.67 60.66
C MET A 13 21.80 8.07 60.92
N PHE A 14 20.85 8.53 60.10
CA PHE A 14 20.21 9.86 60.24
C PHE A 14 18.75 9.77 60.71
N ALA A 15 18.17 8.56 60.79
CA ALA A 15 16.81 8.32 61.23
C ALA A 15 16.64 8.44 62.75
N SER A 16 16.52 9.68 63.26
CA SER A 16 15.70 9.96 64.44
C SER A 16 14.43 10.75 64.13
N ALA A 17 14.17 11.08 62.86
CA ALA A 17 13.02 11.86 62.42
C ALA A 17 12.03 11.03 61.59
N ALA A 18 10.75 11.36 61.72
CA ALA A 18 9.59 10.65 61.17
C ALA A 18 9.56 10.64 59.62
N LEU A 19 8.93 9.61 59.03
CA LEU A 19 8.56 9.61 57.60
C LEU A 19 7.47 10.67 57.36
N PHE A 20 7.73 11.65 56.49
CA PHE A 20 6.75 12.60 55.97
C PHE A 20 6.86 12.77 54.44
N ALA A 21 5.84 13.43 53.87
CA ALA A 21 5.29 13.24 52.52
C ALA A 21 5.91 14.13 51.42
N GLY A 22 7.19 13.92 51.10
CA GLY A 22 7.80 14.54 49.92
C GLY A 22 8.65 13.58 49.09
N SER A 23 8.96 13.98 47.86
CA SER A 23 9.76 13.23 46.89
C SER A 23 10.60 14.17 46.03
N ILE A 24 11.68 13.66 45.44
CA ILE A 24 12.46 14.37 44.42
C ILE A 24 11.87 13.94 43.07
N GLU A 25 11.34 14.89 42.31
CA GLU A 25 10.67 14.66 41.01
C GLU A 25 11.61 14.91 39.82
N GLY A 26 12.64 15.73 40.00
CA GLY A 26 13.54 16.12 38.91
C GLY A 26 14.94 16.51 39.39
N VAL A 27 15.92 16.29 38.50
CA VAL A 27 17.32 16.68 38.67
C VAL A 27 17.79 17.33 37.38
N SER A 28 18.28 18.56 37.46
CA SER A 28 18.70 19.34 36.28
C SER A 28 20.06 20.02 36.50
N PRO A 29 21.08 19.71 35.68
CA PRO A 29 21.13 18.61 34.71
C PRO A 29 21.13 17.25 35.42
N ALA A 30 20.55 16.23 34.78
CA ALA A 30 20.51 14.86 35.30
C ALA A 30 21.83 14.08 35.10
N ASN A 31 22.85 14.71 34.52
CA ASN A 31 24.14 14.09 34.27
C ASN A 31 25.30 15.09 34.27
N ALA A 32 26.53 14.59 34.47
CA ALA A 32 27.75 15.35 34.31
C ALA A 32 28.96 14.47 33.97
N LEU A 33 29.98 15.12 33.40
CA LEU A 33 31.28 14.52 33.10
C LEU A 33 32.06 14.23 34.38
N LYS A 34 32.65 13.04 34.44
CA LYS A 34 33.67 12.69 35.43
C LYS A 34 34.87 13.64 35.27
N GLY A 35 35.44 14.07 36.39
CA GLY A 35 36.59 14.98 36.45
C GLY A 35 36.23 16.47 36.47
N GLN A 36 34.95 16.84 36.57
CA GLN A 36 34.47 18.24 36.61
C GLN A 36 33.59 18.50 37.83
N ASN A 37 33.37 19.77 38.19
CA ASN A 37 32.32 20.10 39.14
C ASN A 37 30.95 19.98 38.46
N ALA A 38 29.94 19.47 39.18
CA ALA A 38 28.56 19.44 38.75
C ALA A 38 27.70 20.28 39.68
N VAL A 39 26.96 21.23 39.12
CA VAL A 39 25.91 21.97 39.83
C VAL A 39 24.57 21.42 39.37
N ILE A 40 23.77 20.89 40.29
CA ILE A 40 22.45 20.32 39.99
C ILE A 40 21.37 21.05 40.77
N THR A 41 20.23 21.27 40.12
CA THR A 41 18.99 21.74 40.75
C THR A 41 18.07 20.54 40.95
N LEU A 42 17.51 20.43 42.15
CA LEU A 42 16.57 19.39 42.56
C LEU A 42 15.19 20.01 42.66
N ASP A 43 14.22 19.41 41.97
CA ASP A 43 12.80 19.72 42.08
C ASP A 43 12.14 18.70 43.00
N CYS A 44 11.61 19.16 44.13
CA CYS A 44 11.00 18.30 45.14
C CYS A 44 9.51 18.64 45.31
N GLU A 45 8.66 17.62 45.38
CA GLU A 45 7.24 17.78 45.69
C GLU A 45 6.97 17.50 47.17
N GLY A 46 6.01 18.21 47.78
CA GLY A 46 5.58 17.97 49.15
C GLY A 46 6.58 18.41 50.23
N THR A 47 7.56 19.23 49.88
CA THR A 47 8.60 19.74 50.80
C THR A 47 8.34 21.18 51.23
N SER A 48 9.03 21.64 52.27
CA SER A 48 8.99 23.04 52.74
C SER A 48 10.38 23.50 53.22
N PHE A 49 11.37 23.52 52.32
CA PHE A 49 12.77 23.79 52.66
C PHE A 49 13.06 25.17 53.27
N THR A 50 12.12 26.11 53.16
CA THR A 50 12.23 27.43 53.81
C THR A 50 11.96 27.38 55.31
N THR A 51 11.21 26.37 55.78
CA THR A 51 10.96 26.13 57.20
C THR A 51 11.76 24.95 57.76
N ASP A 52 12.02 23.94 56.92
CA ASP A 52 12.78 22.74 57.28
C ASP A 52 14.20 22.86 56.73
N ALA A 53 15.16 23.21 57.60
CA ALA A 53 16.53 23.46 57.15
C ALA A 53 17.11 22.22 56.45
N VAL A 54 17.61 22.42 55.21
CA VAL A 54 18.37 21.37 54.49
C VAL A 54 19.69 21.15 55.23
N VAL A 55 19.89 19.91 55.66
CA VAL A 55 21.08 19.47 56.40
C VAL A 55 22.18 19.01 55.45
N GLY A 56 21.81 18.42 54.31
CA GLY A 56 22.78 18.07 53.27
C GLY A 56 22.15 17.45 52.03
N VAL A 57 22.96 17.36 50.98
CA VAL A 57 22.62 16.72 49.70
C VAL A 57 23.75 15.77 49.33
N TRP A 58 23.42 14.56 48.90
CA TRP A 58 24.39 13.52 48.54
C TRP A 58 24.07 12.84 47.22
N LEU A 59 25.13 12.39 46.55
CA LEU A 59 25.07 11.32 45.56
C LEU A 59 25.51 10.02 46.21
N VAL A 60 24.74 8.94 46.00
CA VAL A 60 25.04 7.62 46.56
C VAL A 60 25.12 6.56 45.47
N LYS A 61 26.20 5.79 45.44
CA LYS A 61 26.35 4.64 44.54
C LYS A 61 27.15 3.52 45.20
N GLY A 62 26.51 2.37 45.39
CA GLY A 62 27.17 1.21 46.01
C GLY A 62 27.67 1.55 47.42
N SER A 63 28.98 1.53 47.64
CA SER A 63 29.63 1.98 48.88
C SER A 63 30.19 3.40 48.81
N GLN A 64 30.13 4.06 47.66
CA GLN A 64 30.58 5.45 47.51
C GLN A 64 29.46 6.41 47.92
N LEU A 65 29.85 7.42 48.68
CA LEU A 65 29.01 8.52 49.13
C LEU A 65 29.74 9.82 48.81
N LEU A 66 29.10 10.68 48.03
CA LEU A 66 29.62 12.00 47.70
C LEU A 66 28.71 13.07 48.30
N SER A 67 29.26 13.90 49.20
CA SER A 67 28.56 15.05 49.76
C SER A 67 28.67 16.24 48.82
N ALA A 68 27.59 17.01 48.71
CA ALA A 68 27.67 18.33 48.08
C ALA A 68 28.69 19.20 48.83
N GLY A 69 29.56 19.89 48.10
CA GLY A 69 30.52 20.86 48.64
C GLY A 69 29.83 22.16 49.07
N SER A 70 28.75 22.52 48.39
CA SER A 70 27.84 23.62 48.76
C SER A 70 26.42 23.30 48.29
N PHE A 71 25.41 23.92 48.92
CA PHE A 71 24.03 23.89 48.45
C PHE A 71 23.28 25.16 48.84
N THR A 72 22.29 25.53 48.03
CA THR A 72 21.45 26.72 48.19
C THR A 72 19.99 26.33 48.05
N VAL A 73 19.16 26.67 49.04
CA VAL A 73 17.69 26.53 48.94
C VAL A 73 17.18 27.66 48.04
N LEU A 74 16.58 27.30 46.90
CA LEU A 74 16.06 28.26 45.91
C LEU A 74 14.59 28.61 46.18
N SER A 75 13.80 27.63 46.66
CA SER A 75 12.38 27.78 47.04
C SER A 75 12.01 26.78 48.14
N ASP A 76 10.73 26.73 48.53
CA ASP A 76 10.19 25.68 49.39
C ASP A 76 10.29 24.26 48.79
N THR A 77 10.44 24.18 47.47
CA THR A 77 10.50 22.95 46.66
C THR A 77 11.81 22.73 45.91
N GLN A 78 12.76 23.67 45.96
CA GLN A 78 13.98 23.59 45.14
C GLN A 78 15.26 23.77 45.95
N VAL A 79 16.25 22.93 45.65
CA VAL A 79 17.61 23.00 46.20
C VAL A 79 18.63 22.87 45.07
N GLU A 80 19.57 23.80 44.99
CA GLU A 80 20.75 23.70 44.13
C GLU A 80 21.92 23.14 44.94
N ALA A 81 22.67 22.18 44.38
CA ALA A 81 23.81 21.53 45.06
C ALA A 81 25.00 21.38 44.11
N GLU A 82 26.20 21.66 44.63
CA GLU A 82 27.46 21.53 43.89
C GLU A 82 28.24 20.29 44.37
N PHE A 83 28.67 19.46 43.42
CA PHE A 83 29.45 18.25 43.65
C PHE A 83 30.79 18.31 42.93
N ASP A 84 31.86 17.91 43.62
CA ASP A 84 33.17 17.66 43.00
C ASP A 84 33.21 16.22 42.46
N LEU A 85 33.23 16.08 41.14
CA LEU A 85 33.28 14.78 40.47
C LEU A 85 34.72 14.37 40.09
N SER A 86 35.72 14.76 40.87
CA SER A 86 37.15 14.47 40.66
C SER A 86 37.50 12.98 40.54
N GLU A 87 38.76 12.68 40.21
CA GLU A 87 39.22 11.43 39.57
C GLU A 87 38.91 10.09 40.30
N ASN A 88 38.39 10.10 41.52
CA ASN A 88 38.14 8.89 42.32
C ASN A 88 36.65 8.50 42.46
N ILE A 89 35.78 8.96 41.57
CA ILE A 89 34.36 8.56 41.56
C ILE A 89 34.04 7.48 40.53
N ASP A 90 33.04 6.66 40.84
CA ASP A 90 32.50 5.62 39.97
C ASP A 90 31.59 6.23 38.87
N LYS A 91 31.73 5.72 37.64
CA LYS A 91 30.83 6.05 36.52
C LYS A 91 29.48 5.34 36.62
N GLY A 92 28.50 5.84 35.88
CA GLY A 92 27.13 5.34 35.77
C GLY A 92 26.18 6.03 36.74
N ILE A 93 25.05 5.37 37.03
CA ILE A 93 23.95 5.98 37.79
C ILE A 93 24.23 6.06 39.30
N TRP A 94 23.85 7.18 39.90
CA TRP A 94 23.86 7.52 41.32
C TRP A 94 22.43 7.83 41.79
N ALA A 95 22.10 7.46 43.03
CA ALA A 95 20.91 7.97 43.71
C ALA A 95 21.19 9.38 44.22
N VAL A 96 20.18 10.25 44.18
CA VAL A 96 20.24 11.59 44.75
C VAL A 96 19.47 11.60 46.07
N VAL A 97 20.09 12.14 47.10
CA VAL A 97 19.52 12.17 48.45
C VAL A 97 19.54 13.59 48.99
N VAL A 98 18.40 14.05 49.49
CA VAL A 98 18.27 15.31 50.25
C VAL A 98 17.89 14.96 51.67
N TYR A 99 18.64 15.46 52.65
CA TYR A 99 18.25 15.40 54.07
C TYR A 99 17.93 16.80 54.55
N SER A 100 16.77 16.94 55.16
CA SER A 100 16.29 18.16 55.82
C SER A 100 15.76 17.82 57.20
N GLU A 101 15.54 18.83 58.05
CA GLU A 101 14.83 18.63 59.32
C GLU A 101 13.42 18.04 59.13
N GLY A 102 12.82 18.23 57.95
CA GLY A 102 11.51 17.71 57.55
C GLY A 102 11.53 16.26 57.02
N GLY A 103 12.70 15.67 56.76
CA GLY A 103 12.82 14.29 56.29
C GLY A 103 13.98 14.00 55.33
N VAL A 104 14.07 12.73 54.91
CA VAL A 104 15.01 12.24 53.89
C VAL A 104 14.25 11.94 52.61
N PHE A 105 14.64 12.58 51.50
CA PHE A 105 14.08 12.38 50.17
C PHE A 105 15.11 11.68 49.29
N ILE A 106 14.67 10.68 48.52
CA ILE A 106 15.56 9.83 47.71
C ILE A 106 14.96 9.70 46.31
N LEU A 107 15.73 10.09 45.29
CA LEU A 107 15.51 9.67 43.92
C LEU A 107 16.49 8.55 43.61
N ASP A 108 15.99 7.32 43.63
CA ASP A 108 16.72 6.20 43.08
C ASP A 108 17.01 6.50 41.61
N GLU A 109 18.25 6.31 41.19
CA GLU A 109 18.68 6.50 39.81
C GLU A 109 18.61 7.94 39.26
N GLY A 110 18.65 8.95 40.13
CA GLY A 110 18.43 10.36 39.77
C GLY A 110 19.57 11.13 39.08
N PHE A 111 20.82 10.62 39.06
CA PHE A 111 21.94 11.36 38.46
C PHE A 111 22.97 10.44 37.81
N THR A 112 23.48 10.80 36.63
CA THR A 112 24.47 10.00 35.89
C THR A 112 25.83 10.69 35.79
N VAL A 113 26.87 10.02 36.28
CA VAL A 113 28.26 10.40 36.04
C VAL A 113 28.78 9.63 34.84
N TYR A 114 29.34 10.28 33.84
CA TYR A 114 29.88 9.60 32.66
C TYR A 114 31.29 10.04 32.29
N ASP A 115 31.98 9.14 31.59
CA ASP A 115 33.34 9.32 31.08
C ASP A 115 33.30 9.01 29.58
N PRO A 116 33.61 9.97 28.69
CA PRO A 116 33.49 9.79 27.25
C PRO A 116 34.56 8.85 26.66
N ASP A 117 35.65 8.56 27.38
CA ASP A 117 36.64 7.54 27.01
C ASP A 117 36.31 6.25 27.76
N VAL A 118 35.46 5.41 27.18
CA VAL A 118 34.93 4.23 27.86
C VAL A 118 35.94 3.09 27.85
N ASN A 119 36.79 3.04 26.82
CA ASN A 119 37.77 2.00 26.57
C ASN A 119 39.18 2.29 27.16
N GLY A 120 39.44 3.55 27.56
CA GLY A 120 40.67 4.00 28.20
C GLY A 120 41.84 4.24 27.23
N ASP A 121 41.56 4.50 25.95
CA ASP A 121 42.58 4.71 24.92
C ASP A 121 42.98 6.18 24.73
N GLY A 122 42.32 7.10 25.44
CA GLY A 122 42.56 8.54 25.40
C GLY A 122 41.94 9.24 24.18
N LEU A 123 41.12 8.55 23.40
CA LEU A 123 40.34 9.10 22.29
C LEU A 123 38.84 8.94 22.60
N VAL A 124 38.03 9.81 22.00
CA VAL A 124 36.58 9.64 21.97
C VAL A 124 36.24 9.15 20.57
N ASP A 125 35.93 7.86 20.43
CA ASP A 125 35.70 7.24 19.13
C ASP A 125 34.27 6.67 18.96
N THR A 126 34.03 6.01 17.83
CA THR A 126 32.72 5.40 17.53
C THR A 126 32.35 4.26 18.46
N VAL A 127 33.34 3.55 19.02
CA VAL A 127 33.14 2.48 20.01
C VAL A 127 32.69 3.11 21.33
N ASP A 128 33.33 4.19 21.78
CA ASP A 128 32.94 4.91 22.99
C ASP A 128 31.53 5.49 22.89
N PHE A 129 31.18 6.09 21.74
CA PHE A 129 29.84 6.64 21.52
C PHE A 129 28.76 5.56 21.48
N SER A 130 29.06 4.40 20.88
CA SER A 130 28.13 3.25 20.80
C SER A 130 27.91 2.61 22.18
N LEU A 131 28.98 2.47 22.97
CA LEU A 131 28.90 1.99 24.35
C LEU A 131 28.18 2.98 25.26
N TYR A 132 28.40 4.28 25.07
CA TYR A 132 27.70 5.33 25.79
C TYR A 132 26.22 5.36 25.44
N ALA A 133 25.84 5.31 24.15
CA ALA A 133 24.45 5.29 23.72
C ALA A 133 23.70 4.02 24.19
N LYS A 134 24.36 2.85 24.14
CA LYS A 134 23.83 1.62 24.72
C LYS A 134 23.65 1.73 26.22
N HIS A 135 24.62 2.30 26.94
CA HIS A 135 24.51 2.54 28.36
C HIS A 135 23.38 3.54 28.67
N LEU A 136 23.23 4.61 27.87
CA LEU A 136 22.17 5.61 28.00
C LEU A 136 20.77 4.99 27.82
N LEU A 137 20.63 4.05 26.89
CA LEU A 137 19.39 3.28 26.66
C LEU A 137 19.13 2.24 27.77
N GLU A 138 20.18 1.63 28.33
CA GLU A 138 20.08 0.71 29.48
C GLU A 138 19.68 1.43 30.79
N VAL A 139 19.92 2.75 30.87
CA VAL A 139 19.68 3.57 32.09
C VAL A 139 18.53 4.58 31.97
N MET A 140 17.86 4.66 30.80
CA MET A 140 16.59 5.37 30.63
C MET A 140 15.44 4.35 30.56
N PRO A 141 14.88 3.90 31.71
CA PRO A 141 13.72 3.02 31.68
C PRO A 141 12.58 3.71 30.92
N GLY A 142 12.09 3.07 29.85
CA GLY A 142 10.92 3.53 29.10
C GLY A 142 11.16 4.05 27.69
N TYR A 143 12.36 3.93 27.10
CA TYR A 143 12.63 4.27 25.70
C TYR A 143 13.16 3.06 24.90
N THR A 144 12.89 3.04 23.59
CA THR A 144 13.34 2.04 22.62
C THR A 144 13.69 2.70 21.29
N LEU A 145 14.29 1.96 20.36
CA LEU A 145 14.56 2.43 19.00
C LEU A 145 13.47 1.93 18.06
N VAL A 146 13.05 2.79 17.12
CA VAL A 146 12.11 2.40 16.06
C VAL A 146 12.79 1.42 15.11
N PRO A 147 12.21 0.22 14.85
CA PRO A 147 12.76 -0.75 13.91
C PRO A 147 12.70 -0.24 12.46
N ASN A 148 13.48 -0.86 11.56
CA ASN A 148 13.37 -0.61 10.13
C ASN A 148 12.32 -1.55 9.52
N LEU A 149 11.23 -0.96 9.06
CA LEU A 149 10.09 -1.66 8.47
C LEU A 149 10.12 -1.61 6.94
N VAL A 150 10.86 -0.68 6.33
CA VAL A 150 10.87 -0.51 4.87
C VAL A 150 11.39 -1.77 4.18
N GLU A 151 10.75 -2.14 3.06
CA GLU A 151 11.03 -3.31 2.22
C GLU A 151 10.80 -4.69 2.88
N ILE A 152 10.03 -4.76 3.98
CA ILE A 152 9.59 -6.05 4.55
C ILE A 152 8.06 -6.24 4.41
N PRO A 153 7.56 -7.49 4.42
CA PRO A 153 6.12 -7.76 4.40
C PRO A 153 5.40 -7.13 5.59
N GLN A 154 4.15 -6.68 5.38
CA GLN A 154 3.31 -6.09 6.45
C GLN A 154 3.30 -6.91 7.74
N ALA A 155 3.10 -8.24 7.65
CA ALA A 155 3.06 -9.12 8.82
C ALA A 155 4.38 -9.12 9.62
N ASP A 156 5.53 -9.03 8.93
CA ASP A 156 6.84 -8.96 9.59
C ASP A 156 7.05 -7.59 10.25
N ALA A 157 6.52 -6.52 9.64
CA ALA A 157 6.55 -5.18 10.20
C ALA A 157 5.74 -5.06 11.50
N GLU A 158 4.51 -5.60 11.52
CA GLU A 158 3.66 -5.65 12.72
C GLU A 158 4.34 -6.42 13.87
N GLN A 159 5.02 -7.52 13.55
CA GLN A 159 5.77 -8.30 14.53
C GLN A 159 6.97 -7.52 15.08
N GLN A 160 7.76 -6.86 14.23
CA GLN A 160 8.92 -6.07 14.67
C GLN A 160 8.53 -4.89 15.57
N ILE A 161 7.42 -4.21 15.28
CA ILE A 161 6.88 -3.15 16.15
C ILE A 161 6.57 -3.72 17.55
N THR A 162 5.89 -4.86 17.60
CA THR A 162 5.51 -5.52 18.85
C THR A 162 6.74 -5.96 19.66
N ASP A 163 7.72 -6.57 18.99
CA ASP A 163 8.97 -7.03 19.62
C ASP A 163 9.82 -5.88 20.18
N ALA A 164 9.73 -4.70 19.56
CA ALA A 164 10.39 -3.47 20.04
C ALA A 164 9.69 -2.82 21.24
N GLY A 165 8.52 -3.32 21.66
CA GLY A 165 7.70 -2.72 22.72
C GLY A 165 6.95 -1.45 22.26
N LEU A 166 6.72 -1.31 20.95
CA LEU A 166 5.97 -0.22 20.35
C LEU A 166 4.53 -0.65 20.04
N VAL A 167 3.68 0.31 19.71
CA VAL A 167 2.27 0.07 19.38
C VAL A 167 2.08 0.25 17.88
N LEU A 168 1.34 -0.65 17.24
CA LEU A 168 0.94 -0.49 15.85
C LEU A 168 0.04 0.74 15.71
N GLY A 169 0.44 1.67 14.85
CA GLY A 169 -0.31 2.86 14.51
C GLY A 169 -1.24 2.65 13.31
N THR A 170 -1.35 3.66 12.46
CA THR A 170 -2.14 3.64 11.22
C THR A 170 -1.39 2.88 10.14
N VAL A 171 -2.09 1.94 9.49
CA VAL A 171 -1.63 1.30 8.26
C VAL A 171 -2.44 1.86 7.11
N THR A 172 -1.74 2.41 6.10
CA THR A 172 -2.33 2.91 4.86
C THR A 172 -1.73 2.21 3.67
N GLU A 173 -2.33 2.39 2.50
CA GLU A 173 -1.89 1.80 1.23
C GLU A 173 -1.71 2.92 0.21
N ASP A 174 -0.65 2.83 -0.60
CA ASP A 174 -0.38 3.77 -1.71
C ASP A 174 0.41 3.05 -2.83
N TYR A 175 0.44 3.62 -4.03
CA TYR A 175 1.19 3.06 -5.16
C TYR A 175 2.67 3.40 -5.08
N SER A 176 3.52 2.49 -5.54
CA SER A 176 4.97 2.66 -5.67
C SER A 176 5.49 1.94 -6.91
N ASP A 177 6.22 2.67 -7.74
CA ASP A 177 6.94 2.17 -8.93
C ASP A 177 8.19 1.35 -8.58
N THR A 178 8.62 1.39 -7.32
CA THR A 178 9.93 0.91 -6.87
C THR A 178 9.84 -0.11 -5.74
N VAL A 179 8.72 -0.16 -5.00
CA VAL A 179 8.48 -1.11 -3.91
C VAL A 179 7.42 -2.11 -4.33
N SER A 180 7.75 -3.41 -4.29
CA SER A 180 6.82 -4.49 -4.63
C SER A 180 5.55 -4.47 -3.77
N VAL A 181 4.43 -4.88 -4.37
CA VAL A 181 3.13 -5.00 -3.69
C VAL A 181 3.23 -5.79 -2.38
N GLY A 182 2.57 -5.29 -1.34
CA GLY A 182 2.52 -5.94 -0.02
C GLY A 182 3.75 -5.72 0.88
N LEU A 183 4.77 -4.98 0.41
CA LEU A 183 5.89 -4.53 1.23
C LEU A 183 5.64 -3.12 1.78
N VAL A 184 6.21 -2.83 2.95
CA VAL A 184 6.17 -1.48 3.52
C VAL A 184 7.08 -0.55 2.71
N MET A 185 6.53 0.56 2.22
CA MET A 185 7.25 1.57 1.43
C MET A 185 7.65 2.81 2.22
N ASP A 186 6.94 3.12 3.30
CA ASP A 186 7.25 4.25 4.17
C ASP A 186 6.82 3.98 5.62
N GLN A 187 7.48 4.63 6.58
CA GLN A 187 7.17 4.50 8.00
C GLN A 187 7.33 5.84 8.75
N SER A 188 6.57 5.99 9.84
CA SER A 188 6.71 7.10 10.76
C SER A 188 6.48 6.63 12.21
N PRO A 189 7.41 6.89 13.15
CA PRO A 189 8.67 7.61 12.98
C PRO A 189 9.72 6.84 12.17
N PRO A 190 10.79 7.50 11.67
CA PRO A 190 11.85 6.85 10.90
C PRO A 190 12.66 5.84 11.73
N ALA A 191 13.21 4.85 11.05
CA ALA A 191 14.05 3.81 11.63
C ALA A 191 15.24 4.39 12.42
N GLY A 192 15.53 3.81 13.59
CA GLY A 192 16.60 4.24 14.48
C GLY A 192 16.29 5.48 15.33
N GLN A 193 15.12 6.11 15.17
CA GLN A 193 14.69 7.16 16.08
C GLN A 193 14.43 6.58 17.49
N SER A 194 14.83 7.31 18.54
CA SER A 194 14.49 6.95 19.92
C SER A 194 13.11 7.49 20.28
N VAL A 195 12.26 6.62 20.82
CA VAL A 195 10.89 6.93 21.24
C VAL A 195 10.56 6.23 22.56
N ALA A 196 9.54 6.70 23.26
CA ALA A 196 9.08 6.03 24.47
C ALA A 196 8.49 4.65 24.12
N ILE A 197 8.72 3.65 24.96
CA ILE A 197 8.02 2.35 24.90
C ILE A 197 6.51 2.62 24.91
N GLY A 198 5.77 1.96 24.03
CA GLY A 198 4.35 2.19 23.82
C GLY A 198 4.01 3.31 22.82
N SER A 199 5.00 4.00 22.24
CA SER A 199 4.76 4.95 21.14
C SER A 199 4.24 4.22 19.90
N THR A 200 3.45 4.92 19.09
CA THR A 200 2.88 4.38 17.85
C THR A 200 3.87 4.45 16.69
N VAL A 201 3.82 3.45 15.80
CA VAL A 201 4.50 3.47 14.50
C VAL A 201 3.46 3.26 13.41
N ASP A 202 3.31 4.26 12.55
CA ASP A 202 2.49 4.22 11.34
C ASP A 202 3.35 3.73 10.16
N PHE A 203 2.74 3.09 9.16
CA PHE A 203 3.43 2.76 7.91
C PHE A 203 2.49 2.67 6.70
N VAL A 204 3.08 2.75 5.51
CA VAL A 204 2.40 2.66 4.21
C VAL A 204 2.81 1.36 3.52
N VAL A 205 1.84 0.57 3.05
CA VAL A 205 2.05 -0.65 2.26
C VAL A 205 1.92 -0.31 0.78
N SER A 206 2.86 -0.79 -0.02
CA SER A 206 2.83 -0.62 -1.47
C SER A 206 1.70 -1.44 -2.11
N LEU A 207 0.92 -0.79 -2.98
CA LEU A 207 -0.02 -1.43 -3.92
C LEU A 207 0.67 -1.88 -5.22
N GLY A 208 1.98 -1.67 -5.37
CA GLY A 208 2.73 -1.85 -6.61
C GLY A 208 2.68 -0.61 -7.52
N GLU A 209 3.10 -0.77 -8.78
CA GLU A 209 3.09 0.31 -9.77
C GLU A 209 1.65 0.77 -10.06
N GLU A 210 1.47 2.08 -10.22
CA GLU A 210 0.16 2.63 -10.61
C GLU A 210 -0.16 2.21 -12.05
N VAL A 211 -1.15 1.33 -12.20
CA VAL A 211 -1.65 0.89 -13.50
C VAL A 211 -2.39 2.05 -14.18
N THR A 212 -1.79 2.66 -15.20
CA THR A 212 -2.49 3.64 -16.03
C THR A 212 -3.43 2.92 -16.98
N ALA A 213 -4.74 3.02 -16.74
CA ALA A 213 -5.74 2.41 -17.60
C ALA A 213 -5.55 2.82 -19.09
N PRO A 214 -5.84 1.93 -20.05
CA PRO A 214 -5.77 2.24 -21.46
C PRO A 214 -6.71 3.40 -21.79
N ASP A 215 -6.37 4.18 -22.82
CA ASP A 215 -7.22 5.29 -23.28
C ASP A 215 -8.54 4.74 -23.82
N ILE A 216 -9.61 4.85 -23.01
CA ILE A 216 -10.97 4.49 -23.37
C ILE A 216 -11.80 5.76 -23.51
N THR A 217 -12.40 5.94 -24.69
CA THR A 217 -13.45 6.95 -24.88
C THR A 217 -14.75 6.41 -24.31
N TRP A 218 -15.31 7.12 -23.32
CA TRP A 218 -16.55 6.75 -22.64
C TRP A 218 -17.75 7.52 -23.17
N VAL A 219 -18.87 6.82 -23.36
CA VAL A 219 -20.18 7.41 -23.64
C VAL A 219 -21.06 7.20 -22.41
N TYR A 220 -21.64 8.29 -21.90
CA TYR A 220 -22.65 8.20 -20.84
C TYR A 220 -24.00 7.85 -21.46
N ILE A 221 -24.64 6.82 -20.92
CA ILE A 221 -25.94 6.32 -21.36
C ILE A 221 -26.90 6.51 -20.19
N ASP A 222 -28.10 7.02 -20.50
CA ASP A 222 -29.22 7.13 -19.57
C ASP A 222 -30.46 6.55 -20.25
N ASP A 223 -30.51 5.22 -20.30
CA ASP A 223 -31.61 4.48 -20.89
C ASP A 223 -32.58 3.99 -19.79
N PRO A 224 -33.87 4.37 -19.86
CA PRO A 224 -34.84 4.01 -18.82
C PRO A 224 -35.28 2.52 -18.88
N GLY A 225 -34.86 1.78 -19.89
CA GLY A 225 -35.34 0.44 -20.19
C GLY A 225 -36.73 0.43 -20.82
N VAL A 226 -37.14 -0.76 -21.21
CA VAL A 226 -38.47 -1.02 -21.80
C VAL A 226 -39.18 -2.13 -21.06
N SER A 227 -40.50 -2.27 -21.23
CA SER A 227 -41.27 -3.31 -20.53
C SER A 227 -40.70 -4.71 -20.78
N GLY A 228 -40.15 -5.34 -19.72
CA GLY A 228 -39.58 -6.69 -19.77
C GLY A 228 -38.04 -6.74 -19.83
N HIS A 229 -37.38 -5.59 -19.95
CA HIS A 229 -35.92 -5.46 -20.03
C HIS A 229 -35.43 -4.32 -19.14
N GLU A 230 -34.31 -4.51 -18.44
CA GLU A 230 -33.70 -3.45 -17.65
C GLU A 230 -33.08 -2.36 -18.55
N GLY A 231 -33.07 -1.12 -18.06
CA GLY A 231 -32.34 -0.02 -18.69
C GLY A 231 -30.87 -0.02 -18.29
N PHE A 232 -30.13 0.97 -18.77
CA PHE A 232 -28.73 1.17 -18.41
C PHE A 232 -28.45 2.65 -18.15
N THR A 233 -28.03 2.95 -16.93
CA THR A 233 -27.51 4.27 -16.55
C THR A 233 -26.05 4.10 -16.13
N GLY A 234 -25.12 4.61 -16.94
CA GLY A 234 -23.69 4.42 -16.69
C GLY A 234 -22.83 4.79 -17.89
N TYR A 235 -21.54 4.49 -17.80
CA TYR A 235 -20.61 4.72 -18.91
C TYR A 235 -20.31 3.41 -19.64
N MET A 236 -20.42 3.43 -20.97
CA MET A 236 -20.01 2.34 -21.87
C MET A 236 -18.87 2.82 -22.76
N SER A 237 -17.91 1.94 -23.07
CA SER A 237 -16.87 2.28 -24.03
C SER A 237 -17.50 2.53 -25.40
N LYS A 238 -17.12 3.66 -26.02
CA LYS A 238 -17.62 4.08 -27.33
C LYS A 238 -17.40 3.01 -28.39
N TYR A 239 -16.25 2.37 -28.30
CA TYR A 239 -15.73 1.38 -29.22
C TYR A 239 -15.64 0.01 -28.54
N GLU A 240 -15.55 -1.04 -29.35
CA GLU A 240 -15.01 -2.33 -28.95
C GLU A 240 -13.58 -2.16 -28.41
N THR A 241 -13.16 -3.01 -27.49
CA THR A 241 -11.78 -3.01 -26.97
C THR A 241 -10.82 -3.32 -28.11
N THR A 242 -9.82 -2.48 -28.32
CA THR A 242 -8.85 -2.61 -29.42
C THR A 242 -7.67 -3.52 -29.08
N ASN A 243 -6.97 -3.99 -30.11
CA ASN A 243 -5.72 -4.75 -29.93
C ASN A 243 -4.69 -3.97 -29.12
N ALA A 244 -4.55 -2.66 -29.32
CA ALA A 244 -3.59 -1.85 -28.55
C ALA A 244 -3.91 -1.84 -27.05
N GLN A 245 -5.19 -1.61 -26.71
CA GLN A 245 -5.64 -1.57 -25.32
C GLN A 245 -5.47 -2.94 -24.65
N TYR A 246 -5.85 -4.03 -25.34
CA TYR A 246 -5.68 -5.37 -24.80
C TYR A 246 -4.20 -5.79 -24.72
N CYS A 247 -3.37 -5.39 -25.69
CA CYS A 247 -1.93 -5.63 -25.67
C CYS A 247 -1.23 -4.90 -24.50
N GLN A 248 -1.68 -3.70 -24.14
CA GLN A 248 -1.23 -3.00 -22.94
C GLN A 248 -1.52 -3.84 -21.69
N TYR A 249 -2.79 -4.26 -21.52
CA TYR A 249 -3.19 -5.15 -20.43
C TYR A 249 -2.34 -6.43 -20.36
N LEU A 250 -2.12 -7.11 -21.48
CA LEU A 250 -1.31 -8.33 -21.48
C LEU A 250 0.12 -8.09 -21.00
N ASN A 251 0.73 -6.96 -21.34
CA ASN A 251 2.08 -6.64 -20.84
C ASN A 251 2.07 -6.31 -19.34
N GLU A 252 1.09 -5.53 -18.87
CA GLU A 252 0.95 -5.15 -17.46
C GLU A 252 0.62 -6.37 -16.59
N ALA A 253 -0.34 -7.19 -17.00
CA ALA A 253 -0.72 -8.41 -16.30
C ALA A 253 0.40 -9.46 -16.28
N LEU A 254 1.26 -9.50 -17.31
CA LEU A 254 2.43 -10.38 -17.30
C LEU A 254 3.48 -9.87 -16.30
N ALA A 255 3.68 -8.55 -16.22
CA ALA A 255 4.61 -7.94 -15.29
C ALA A 255 4.17 -8.10 -13.82
N SER A 256 2.87 -7.99 -13.54
CA SER A 256 2.29 -8.24 -12.21
C SER A 256 2.20 -9.74 -11.86
N GLY A 257 2.39 -10.62 -12.84
CA GLY A 257 2.29 -12.07 -12.66
C GLY A 257 0.86 -12.59 -12.60
N ASP A 258 -0.14 -11.81 -13.00
CA ASP A 258 -1.57 -12.19 -13.08
C ASP A 258 -1.89 -13.10 -14.28
N ILE A 259 -1.01 -13.10 -15.27
CA ILE A 259 -1.05 -14.05 -16.38
C ILE A 259 0.30 -14.76 -16.56
N GLU A 260 0.24 -15.92 -17.21
CA GLU A 260 1.42 -16.61 -17.71
C GLU A 260 1.23 -17.02 -19.17
N VAL A 261 2.34 -17.10 -19.90
CA VAL A 261 2.35 -17.59 -21.28
C VAL A 261 2.88 -19.01 -21.29
N ARG A 262 2.05 -19.96 -21.74
CA ARG A 262 2.39 -21.40 -21.78
C ARG A 262 2.80 -21.84 -23.19
N ALA A 263 2.89 -23.15 -23.39
CA ALA A 263 3.22 -23.75 -24.69
C ALA A 263 2.32 -23.18 -25.80
N ASN A 264 2.91 -23.00 -27.00
CA ASN A 264 2.30 -22.34 -28.17
C ASN A 264 1.94 -20.86 -27.97
N ASN A 265 2.49 -20.20 -26.95
CA ASN A 265 2.19 -18.81 -26.60
C ASN A 265 0.70 -18.55 -26.31
N ILE A 266 0.04 -19.50 -25.66
CA ILE A 266 -1.33 -19.32 -25.15
C ILE A 266 -1.24 -18.64 -23.78
N VAL A 267 -2.10 -17.66 -23.55
CA VAL A 267 -2.15 -16.88 -22.31
C VAL A 267 -3.16 -17.50 -21.35
N TYR A 268 -2.73 -17.72 -20.11
CA TYR A 268 -3.56 -18.23 -19.03
C TYR A 268 -3.55 -17.28 -17.83
N GLY A 269 -4.68 -17.17 -17.13
CA GLY A 269 -4.73 -16.53 -15.82
C GLY A 269 -3.99 -17.35 -14.77
N THR A 270 -3.26 -16.69 -13.86
CA THR A 270 -2.51 -17.35 -12.77
C THR A 270 -3.21 -17.23 -11.42
N SER A 271 -4.02 -16.18 -11.23
CA SER A 271 -4.65 -15.80 -9.98
C SER A 271 -6.19 -15.67 -10.11
N GLY A 272 -6.88 -15.49 -8.97
CA GLY A 272 -8.33 -15.25 -8.93
C GLY A 272 -9.22 -16.45 -9.30
N SER A 273 -10.53 -16.19 -9.45
CA SER A 273 -11.56 -17.22 -9.72
C SER A 273 -11.41 -17.92 -11.06
N TYR A 274 -10.57 -17.40 -11.96
CA TYR A 274 -10.36 -17.91 -13.31
C TYR A 274 -8.91 -18.35 -13.55
N SER A 275 -8.14 -18.57 -12.48
CA SER A 275 -6.81 -19.17 -12.56
C SER A 275 -6.87 -20.50 -13.33
N GLY A 276 -5.91 -20.67 -14.24
CA GLY A 276 -5.79 -21.84 -15.11
C GLY A 276 -6.65 -21.81 -16.37
N GLN A 277 -7.52 -20.81 -16.53
CA GLN A 277 -8.33 -20.65 -17.75
C GLN A 277 -7.56 -19.93 -18.86
N ILE A 278 -7.89 -20.27 -20.11
CA ILE A 278 -7.37 -19.57 -21.28
C ILE A 278 -7.95 -18.16 -21.29
N TYR A 279 -7.09 -17.15 -21.38
CA TYR A 279 -7.49 -15.75 -21.54
C TYR A 279 -7.40 -15.31 -23.00
N PHE A 280 -6.36 -15.73 -23.71
CA PHE A 280 -6.06 -15.21 -25.04
C PHE A 280 -5.15 -16.15 -25.84
N ASP A 281 -5.47 -16.33 -27.12
CA ASP A 281 -4.59 -16.97 -28.08
C ASP A 281 -3.79 -15.91 -28.86
N THR A 282 -2.46 -15.99 -28.78
CA THR A 282 -1.58 -15.11 -29.56
C THR A 282 -1.41 -15.61 -30.98
N TYR A 283 -0.79 -14.79 -31.85
CA TYR A 283 -0.54 -15.16 -33.24
C TYR A 283 0.20 -16.50 -33.44
N ALA A 284 1.02 -16.92 -32.47
CA ALA A 284 1.72 -18.19 -32.56
C ALA A 284 0.81 -19.40 -32.20
N ALA A 285 -0.25 -19.17 -31.43
CA ALA A 285 -1.27 -20.16 -31.11
C ALA A 285 -2.30 -20.26 -32.25
N ASP A 286 -2.80 -19.11 -32.71
CA ASP A 286 -3.73 -19.00 -33.83
C ASP A 286 -3.34 -17.82 -34.74
N SER A 287 -3.27 -18.09 -36.05
CA SER A 287 -2.88 -17.10 -37.05
C SER A 287 -3.87 -15.95 -37.22
N ASP A 288 -5.09 -16.10 -36.70
CA ASP A 288 -6.12 -15.05 -36.75
C ASP A 288 -5.94 -13.99 -35.64
N SER A 289 -5.12 -14.27 -34.63
CA SER A 289 -4.78 -13.29 -33.59
C SER A 289 -3.91 -12.15 -34.14
N GLN A 290 -4.25 -10.93 -33.75
CA GLN A 290 -3.54 -9.71 -34.17
C GLN A 290 -2.45 -9.27 -33.17
N ILE A 291 -2.26 -10.01 -32.08
CA ILE A 291 -1.24 -9.76 -31.06
C ILE A 291 -0.26 -10.93 -31.04
N THR A 292 1.04 -10.64 -31.09
CA THR A 292 2.10 -11.64 -30.97
C THR A 292 2.84 -11.51 -29.64
N TYR A 293 3.38 -12.63 -29.17
CA TYR A 293 4.27 -12.67 -28.01
C TYR A 293 5.68 -13.10 -28.40
N SER A 294 6.69 -12.32 -28.05
CA SER A 294 8.10 -12.65 -28.29
C SER A 294 9.00 -11.95 -27.28
N GLY A 295 10.02 -12.65 -26.79
CA GLY A 295 11.02 -12.05 -25.90
C GLY A 295 10.47 -11.50 -24.58
N GLY A 296 9.36 -12.05 -24.08
CA GLY A 296 8.72 -11.58 -22.84
C GLY A 296 7.72 -10.44 -23.04
N VAL A 297 7.42 -10.06 -24.29
CA VAL A 297 6.61 -8.87 -24.59
C VAL A 297 5.52 -9.19 -25.61
N PHE A 298 4.32 -8.68 -25.37
CA PHE A 298 3.22 -8.66 -26.31
C PHE A 298 3.30 -7.42 -27.20
N SER A 299 3.03 -7.59 -28.49
CA SER A 299 2.99 -6.49 -29.46
C SER A 299 1.90 -6.72 -30.51
N VAL A 300 1.26 -5.63 -30.92
CA VAL A 300 0.29 -5.66 -32.03
C VAL A 300 1.02 -5.79 -33.36
N ARG A 301 0.47 -6.59 -34.27
CA ARG A 301 1.06 -6.86 -35.58
C ARG A 301 0.56 -5.89 -36.64
N THR A 302 1.27 -5.84 -37.75
CA THR A 302 0.76 -5.28 -39.01
C THR A 302 0.28 -6.40 -39.92
N ARG A 303 -0.78 -6.15 -40.70
CA ARG A 303 -1.31 -7.09 -41.69
C ARG A 303 -1.70 -6.36 -42.96
N ASP A 304 -1.29 -6.87 -44.11
CA ASP A 304 -1.57 -6.29 -45.44
C ASP A 304 -1.29 -4.78 -45.55
N GLY A 305 -0.25 -4.30 -44.85
CA GLY A 305 0.14 -2.89 -44.84
C GLY A 305 -0.61 -2.00 -43.86
N TYR A 306 -1.55 -2.56 -43.08
CA TYR A 306 -2.28 -1.87 -42.03
C TYR A 306 -1.70 -2.15 -40.65
N ASP A 307 -1.77 -1.15 -39.77
CA ASP A 307 -1.55 -1.30 -38.34
C ASP A 307 -2.83 -1.82 -37.67
N MET A 308 -2.75 -2.94 -36.96
CA MET A 308 -3.91 -3.58 -36.33
C MET A 308 -4.23 -3.01 -34.95
N SER A 309 -3.47 -2.01 -34.48
CA SER A 309 -3.61 -1.40 -33.15
C SER A 309 -5.02 -0.91 -32.84
N SER A 310 -5.69 -0.28 -33.80
CA SER A 310 -7.06 0.25 -33.65
C SER A 310 -8.16 -0.72 -34.10
N HIS A 311 -7.82 -1.94 -34.53
CA HIS A 311 -8.82 -2.97 -34.79
C HIS A 311 -9.30 -3.58 -33.46
N PRO A 312 -10.55 -4.07 -33.38
CA PRO A 312 -11.03 -4.77 -32.19
C PRO A 312 -10.15 -6.00 -31.91
N VAL A 313 -9.94 -6.28 -30.63
CA VAL A 313 -9.30 -7.52 -30.20
C VAL A 313 -10.23 -8.70 -30.47
N VAL A 314 -9.65 -9.78 -31.01
CA VAL A 314 -10.29 -11.08 -31.21
C VAL A 314 -9.38 -12.16 -30.63
N GLU A 315 -9.79 -13.44 -30.66
CA GLU A 315 -9.05 -14.53 -29.99
C GLU A 315 -8.97 -14.36 -28.47
N VAL A 316 -9.95 -13.66 -27.92
CA VAL A 316 -10.12 -13.43 -26.48
C VAL A 316 -11.29 -14.25 -25.96
N SER A 317 -11.03 -15.01 -24.89
CA SER A 317 -12.09 -15.77 -24.23
C SER A 317 -12.95 -14.86 -23.36
N TRP A 318 -14.10 -15.35 -22.91
CA TRP A 318 -14.90 -14.63 -21.93
C TRP A 318 -14.12 -14.33 -20.63
N TYR A 319 -13.24 -15.25 -20.23
CA TYR A 319 -12.38 -15.08 -19.06
C TYR A 319 -11.33 -13.99 -19.27
N GLY A 320 -10.71 -13.93 -20.45
CA GLY A 320 -9.75 -12.89 -20.79
C GLY A 320 -10.38 -11.50 -20.85
N ALA A 321 -11.57 -11.40 -21.47
CA ALA A 321 -12.35 -10.17 -21.54
C ALA A 321 -12.76 -9.67 -20.14
N THR A 322 -13.21 -10.58 -19.28
CA THR A 322 -13.60 -10.27 -17.90
C THR A 322 -12.38 -9.86 -17.06
N ALA A 323 -11.24 -10.54 -17.22
CA ALA A 323 -10.02 -10.23 -16.51
C ALA A 323 -9.47 -8.85 -16.91
N PHE A 324 -9.46 -8.52 -18.20
CA PHE A 324 -9.14 -7.16 -18.68
C PHE A 324 -10.03 -6.12 -18.01
N ALA A 325 -11.35 -6.33 -18.02
CA ALA A 325 -12.28 -5.36 -17.44
C ALA A 325 -12.03 -5.19 -15.95
N ALA A 326 -11.90 -6.29 -15.21
CA ALA A 326 -11.66 -6.28 -13.77
C ALA A 326 -10.31 -5.63 -13.40
N TYR A 327 -9.26 -5.83 -14.20
CA TYR A 327 -7.92 -5.29 -13.95
C TYR A 327 -7.94 -3.76 -13.83
N TYR A 328 -8.78 -3.08 -14.61
CA TYR A 328 -8.94 -1.62 -14.56
C TYR A 328 -10.18 -1.15 -13.77
N GLY A 329 -10.81 -2.02 -12.98
CA GLY A 329 -11.98 -1.68 -12.16
C GLY A 329 -13.28 -1.50 -12.97
N TRP A 330 -13.37 -2.10 -14.15
CA TRP A 330 -14.56 -2.11 -15.02
C TRP A 330 -15.21 -3.50 -15.03
N ARG A 331 -16.23 -3.68 -15.87
CA ARG A 331 -16.85 -4.99 -16.12
C ARG A 331 -17.36 -5.09 -17.55
N LEU A 332 -17.70 -6.30 -17.97
CA LEU A 332 -18.52 -6.49 -19.17
C LEU A 332 -19.95 -5.99 -18.92
N PRO A 333 -20.65 -5.49 -19.94
CA PRO A 333 -22.08 -5.19 -19.83
C PRO A 333 -22.87 -6.48 -19.58
N THR A 334 -24.02 -6.39 -18.90
CA THR A 334 -25.03 -7.46 -19.00
C THR A 334 -25.58 -7.48 -20.43
N GLU A 335 -26.23 -8.58 -20.82
CA GLU A 335 -26.92 -8.65 -22.10
C GLU A 335 -27.92 -7.49 -22.28
N TRP A 336 -28.63 -7.13 -21.21
CA TRP A 336 -29.65 -6.11 -21.29
C TRP A 336 -29.06 -4.71 -21.28
N GLU A 337 -27.96 -4.47 -20.57
CA GLU A 337 -27.27 -3.19 -20.67
C GLU A 337 -26.69 -2.98 -22.08
N TRP A 338 -26.14 -4.02 -22.69
CA TRP A 338 -25.70 -3.99 -24.08
C TRP A 338 -26.87 -3.68 -25.01
N GLN A 339 -28.01 -4.35 -24.82
CA GLN A 339 -29.19 -4.14 -25.65
C GLN A 339 -29.80 -2.74 -25.45
N ALA A 340 -29.88 -2.22 -24.23
CA ALA A 340 -30.38 -0.88 -23.93
C ALA A 340 -29.52 0.20 -24.61
N ALA A 341 -28.20 -0.01 -24.64
CA ALA A 341 -27.27 0.85 -25.35
C ALA A 341 -27.43 0.78 -26.89
N ALA A 342 -27.72 -0.41 -27.43
CA ALA A 342 -27.86 -0.65 -28.86
C ALA A 342 -29.24 -0.27 -29.43
N ASP A 343 -30.31 -0.48 -28.65
CA ASP A 343 -31.70 -0.19 -29.02
C ASP A 343 -32.07 1.24 -28.61
N TYR A 344 -31.44 2.23 -29.24
CA TYR A 344 -31.68 3.63 -28.95
C TYR A 344 -33.19 3.93 -29.01
N ASP A 345 -33.73 4.39 -27.87
CA ASP A 345 -35.14 4.72 -27.63
C ASP A 345 -36.19 3.61 -27.92
N GLY A 346 -35.74 2.38 -28.17
CA GLY A 346 -36.58 1.26 -28.56
C GLY A 346 -36.95 1.22 -30.05
N SER A 347 -36.38 2.10 -30.88
CA SER A 347 -36.67 2.13 -32.33
C SER A 347 -35.63 1.41 -33.19
N TYR A 348 -34.47 1.07 -32.65
CA TYR A 348 -33.33 0.59 -33.42
C TYR A 348 -33.44 -0.92 -33.68
N THR A 349 -33.54 -1.30 -34.95
CA THR A 349 -33.48 -2.72 -35.35
C THR A 349 -32.04 -3.24 -35.33
N TYR A 350 -31.09 -2.35 -35.62
CA TYR A 350 -29.65 -2.57 -35.61
C TYR A 350 -29.01 -1.48 -34.76
N GLY A 351 -27.85 -1.73 -34.16
CA GLY A 351 -27.13 -0.71 -33.38
C GLY A 351 -26.77 0.55 -34.19
N CYS A 352 -26.92 0.51 -35.51
CA CYS A 352 -26.77 1.64 -36.44
C CYS A 352 -28.09 2.21 -37.02
N GLY A 353 -29.22 1.89 -36.40
CA GLY A 353 -30.54 2.45 -36.71
C GLY A 353 -31.60 1.43 -37.12
N THR A 354 -32.69 1.92 -37.72
CA THR A 354 -33.82 1.08 -38.19
C THR A 354 -33.46 0.21 -39.40
N SER A 355 -32.31 0.47 -40.04
CA SER A 355 -31.82 -0.28 -41.20
C SER A 355 -30.30 -0.25 -41.25
N ILE A 356 -29.73 -1.36 -41.73
CA ILE A 356 -28.30 -1.59 -41.88
C ILE A 356 -27.93 -1.75 -43.36
N ASP A 357 -26.75 -1.26 -43.71
CA ASP A 357 -26.07 -1.48 -44.99
C ASP A 357 -24.55 -1.37 -44.77
N HIS A 358 -23.75 -1.70 -45.78
CA HIS A 358 -22.28 -1.73 -45.69
C HIS A 358 -21.64 -0.34 -45.57
N SER A 359 -22.40 0.76 -45.59
CA SER A 359 -21.89 2.09 -45.21
C SER A 359 -21.98 2.37 -43.72
N LYS A 360 -22.61 1.47 -42.94
CA LYS A 360 -22.86 1.66 -41.50
C LYS A 360 -22.26 0.59 -40.60
N ALA A 361 -21.88 -0.56 -41.16
CA ALA A 361 -21.45 -1.73 -40.40
C ALA A 361 -20.65 -2.69 -41.28
N ASN A 362 -19.73 -3.42 -40.65
CA ASN A 362 -18.93 -4.47 -41.28
C ASN A 362 -19.56 -5.85 -41.03
N TYR A 363 -20.14 -6.47 -42.05
CA TYR A 363 -20.83 -7.78 -41.98
C TYR A 363 -20.85 -8.46 -43.36
N ASP A 364 -21.33 -9.70 -43.42
CA ASP A 364 -21.51 -10.51 -44.64
C ASP A 364 -20.24 -10.71 -45.51
N TRP A 365 -19.07 -10.75 -44.85
CA TRP A 365 -17.76 -10.90 -45.48
C TRP A 365 -17.37 -9.75 -46.43
N ASP A 366 -18.13 -8.65 -46.43
CA ASP A 366 -17.93 -7.48 -47.29
C ASP A 366 -17.14 -6.39 -46.55
N ASN A 367 -15.85 -6.68 -46.34
CA ASN A 367 -14.94 -5.77 -45.66
C ASN A 367 -14.30 -4.77 -46.65
N PRO A 368 -14.22 -3.46 -46.31
CA PRO A 368 -13.75 -2.44 -47.23
C PRO A 368 -12.21 -2.32 -47.36
N LEU A 369 -11.42 -3.14 -46.67
CA LEU A 369 -9.96 -3.00 -46.55
C LEU A 369 -9.17 -4.03 -47.38
N ASP A 370 -9.85 -4.85 -48.19
CA ASP A 370 -9.26 -5.83 -49.11
C ASP A 370 -8.22 -6.77 -48.45
N PHE A 371 -8.51 -7.23 -47.22
CA PHE A 371 -7.61 -8.15 -46.50
C PHE A 371 -7.46 -9.51 -47.21
N SER A 372 -6.24 -10.04 -47.16
CA SER A 372 -5.88 -11.31 -47.81
C SER A 372 -6.29 -12.54 -46.98
N ASN A 373 -6.49 -12.37 -45.67
CA ASN A 373 -6.91 -13.42 -44.74
C ASN A 373 -7.70 -12.84 -43.56
N TYR A 374 -8.38 -13.75 -42.84
CA TYR A 374 -9.12 -13.42 -41.63
C TYR A 374 -8.21 -12.91 -40.50
N PRO A 375 -8.79 -12.25 -39.48
CA PRO A 375 -10.16 -11.73 -39.38
C PRO A 375 -10.40 -10.47 -40.21
N TYR A 376 -11.57 -10.32 -40.84
CA TYR A 376 -11.89 -9.12 -41.63
C TYR A 376 -12.52 -7.99 -40.81
N THR A 377 -11.86 -7.58 -39.73
CA THR A 377 -12.30 -6.44 -38.91
C THR A 377 -11.98 -5.11 -39.58
N THR A 378 -12.70 -4.05 -39.24
CA THR A 378 -12.31 -2.67 -39.53
C THR A 378 -11.72 -2.03 -38.26
N PRO A 379 -10.88 -0.98 -38.37
CA PRO A 379 -10.56 -0.15 -37.21
C PRO A 379 -11.85 0.30 -36.53
N VAL A 380 -11.87 0.34 -35.21
CA VAL A 380 -13.04 0.83 -34.47
C VAL A 380 -13.32 2.28 -34.87
N GLY A 381 -14.61 2.63 -35.02
CA GLY A 381 -15.00 3.95 -35.51
C GLY A 381 -14.70 4.21 -36.99
N TYR A 382 -14.49 3.15 -37.80
CA TYR A 382 -14.45 3.27 -39.25
C TYR A 382 -15.78 3.79 -39.82
N TYR A 383 -16.89 3.34 -39.22
CA TYR A 383 -18.25 3.80 -39.52
C TYR A 383 -18.67 4.94 -38.58
N ASP A 384 -19.77 5.61 -38.94
CA ASP A 384 -20.35 6.70 -38.13
C ASP A 384 -20.76 6.22 -36.72
N GLU A 385 -20.93 7.17 -35.81
CA GLU A 385 -21.55 6.94 -34.50
C GLU A 385 -23.08 6.97 -34.59
N PHE A 386 -23.75 6.14 -33.81
CA PHE A 386 -25.21 6.00 -33.81
C PHE A 386 -25.79 6.00 -32.39
N GLY A 387 -27.11 6.19 -32.27
CA GLY A 387 -27.82 6.17 -30.99
C GLY A 387 -27.23 7.16 -29.98
N TYR A 388 -26.79 6.65 -28.83
CA TYR A 388 -26.14 7.43 -27.77
C TYR A 388 -24.73 7.97 -28.13
N GLY A 389 -24.24 7.74 -29.36
CA GLY A 389 -22.89 8.10 -29.81
C GLY A 389 -21.91 6.93 -29.75
N LEU A 390 -22.42 5.69 -29.81
CA LEU A 390 -21.62 4.47 -29.86
C LEU A 390 -21.27 4.12 -31.30
N CYS A 391 -20.14 3.43 -31.47
CA CYS A 391 -19.73 2.86 -32.75
C CYS A 391 -19.82 1.33 -32.69
N ASP A 392 -19.95 0.73 -33.87
CA ASP A 392 -19.80 -0.71 -34.08
C ASP A 392 -20.76 -1.60 -33.24
N MET A 393 -21.89 -1.05 -32.79
CA MET A 393 -22.95 -1.83 -32.10
C MET A 393 -23.69 -2.81 -33.04
N ALA A 394 -23.30 -2.87 -34.32
CA ALA A 394 -23.75 -3.84 -35.30
C ALA A 394 -22.58 -4.20 -36.23
N GLY A 395 -22.27 -5.49 -36.37
CA GLY A 395 -21.15 -5.97 -37.15
C GLY A 395 -19.80 -5.81 -36.45
N ASN A 396 -18.73 -5.81 -37.24
CA ASN A 396 -17.33 -5.84 -36.83
C ASN A 396 -16.99 -7.08 -35.97
N VAL A 397 -17.13 -7.09 -34.65
CA VAL A 397 -16.99 -8.33 -33.85
C VAL A 397 -18.21 -8.60 -32.99
N TRP A 398 -18.47 -9.89 -32.72
CA TRP A 398 -19.41 -10.27 -31.67
C TRP A 398 -18.86 -9.80 -30.33
N GLU A 399 -19.73 -9.35 -29.43
CA GLU A 399 -19.28 -8.80 -28.16
C GLU A 399 -19.73 -9.64 -26.97
N TRP A 400 -18.76 -10.15 -26.21
CA TRP A 400 -19.01 -10.83 -24.95
C TRP A 400 -19.77 -9.95 -23.96
N THR A 401 -20.75 -10.55 -23.28
CA THR A 401 -21.48 -9.95 -22.15
C THR A 401 -21.29 -10.79 -20.89
N ASP A 402 -21.60 -10.24 -19.71
CA ASP A 402 -21.58 -11.00 -18.46
C ASP A 402 -22.78 -11.97 -18.32
N SER A 403 -23.74 -11.97 -19.25
CA SER A 403 -24.93 -12.81 -19.10
C SER A 403 -24.72 -14.25 -19.57
N TRP A 404 -25.26 -15.21 -18.80
CA TRP A 404 -25.40 -16.59 -19.25
C TRP A 404 -26.49 -16.70 -20.31
N TYR A 405 -26.24 -17.50 -21.35
CA TYR A 405 -27.17 -17.68 -22.46
C TYR A 405 -28.44 -18.42 -22.04
N SER A 406 -28.31 -19.37 -21.11
CA SER A 406 -29.39 -20.21 -20.59
C SER A 406 -29.17 -20.51 -19.11
N THR A 407 -30.16 -21.11 -18.47
CA THR A 407 -30.08 -21.56 -17.08
C THR A 407 -29.10 -22.72 -16.85
N SER A 408 -28.66 -23.41 -17.91
CA SER A 408 -27.66 -24.47 -17.77
C SER A 408 -26.24 -23.93 -17.60
N GLN A 409 -26.02 -22.65 -17.92
CA GLN A 409 -24.73 -21.95 -17.77
C GLN A 409 -23.58 -22.61 -18.55
N ASP A 410 -23.90 -23.22 -19.69
CA ASP A 410 -22.89 -23.80 -20.59
C ASP A 410 -22.27 -22.73 -21.52
N TYR A 411 -23.01 -21.65 -21.79
CA TYR A 411 -22.66 -20.64 -22.78
C TYR A 411 -22.87 -19.21 -22.25
N ARG A 412 -21.99 -18.29 -22.62
CA ARG A 412 -22.13 -16.84 -22.38
C ARG A 412 -22.73 -16.16 -23.60
N VAL A 413 -23.48 -15.09 -23.38
CA VAL A 413 -24.16 -14.34 -24.44
C VAL A 413 -23.17 -13.45 -25.18
N LEU A 414 -23.26 -13.46 -26.51
CA LEU A 414 -22.69 -12.44 -27.40
C LEU A 414 -23.76 -11.71 -28.19
N ARG A 415 -23.51 -10.44 -28.48
CA ARG A 415 -24.40 -9.55 -29.23
C ARG A 415 -23.67 -8.81 -30.37
N GLY A 416 -24.41 -8.17 -31.25
CA GLY A 416 -23.87 -7.25 -32.27
C GLY A 416 -23.66 -7.86 -33.66
N GLY A 417 -23.43 -9.17 -33.78
CA GLY A 417 -22.99 -9.75 -35.05
C GLY A 417 -21.51 -9.49 -35.31
N SER A 418 -20.97 -9.94 -36.45
CA SER A 418 -19.57 -9.66 -36.81
C SER A 418 -19.39 -9.63 -38.33
N TRP A 419 -18.18 -9.26 -38.77
CA TRP A 419 -17.79 -9.16 -40.17
C TRP A 419 -18.09 -10.43 -41.00
N GLY A 420 -18.13 -11.61 -40.39
CA GLY A 420 -18.36 -12.90 -41.07
C GLY A 420 -19.80 -13.39 -41.08
N PHE A 421 -20.75 -12.60 -40.55
CA PHE A 421 -22.14 -13.05 -40.35
C PHE A 421 -23.14 -12.20 -41.14
N ASN A 422 -24.28 -12.80 -41.46
CA ASN A 422 -25.28 -12.14 -42.30
C ASN A 422 -26.04 -11.05 -41.52
N VAL A 423 -26.79 -10.26 -42.27
CA VAL A 423 -27.58 -9.14 -41.74
C VAL A 423 -28.51 -9.50 -40.58
N SER A 424 -29.09 -10.70 -40.53
CA SER A 424 -30.02 -11.09 -39.45
C SER A 424 -29.30 -11.29 -38.12
N ASN A 425 -28.01 -11.62 -38.15
CA ASN A 425 -27.18 -11.80 -36.97
C ASN A 425 -26.80 -10.47 -36.32
N CYS A 426 -26.81 -9.36 -37.07
CA CYS A 426 -26.44 -8.03 -36.59
C CYS A 426 -27.58 -7.31 -35.86
N ALA A 427 -28.79 -7.89 -35.83
CA ALA A 427 -29.95 -7.25 -35.22
C ALA A 427 -29.76 -7.09 -33.70
N VAL A 428 -30.26 -5.98 -33.15
CA VAL A 428 -30.19 -5.70 -31.70
C VAL A 428 -30.91 -6.77 -30.88
N SER A 429 -31.89 -7.47 -31.43
CA SER A 429 -32.60 -8.57 -30.77
C SER A 429 -31.89 -9.92 -30.89
N TYR A 430 -30.90 -10.06 -31.77
CA TYR A 430 -30.22 -11.33 -31.98
C TYR A 430 -29.23 -11.58 -30.84
N ARG A 431 -29.24 -12.82 -30.34
CA ARG A 431 -28.33 -13.28 -29.30
C ARG A 431 -27.62 -14.54 -29.77
N TYR A 432 -26.32 -14.61 -29.55
CA TYR A 432 -25.50 -15.77 -29.83
C TYR A 432 -24.90 -16.30 -28.52
N GLY A 433 -24.51 -17.58 -28.52
CA GLY A 433 -24.02 -18.24 -27.31
C GLY A 433 -22.79 -19.07 -27.63
N HIS A 434 -21.66 -18.74 -27.00
CA HIS A 434 -20.43 -19.51 -27.10
C HIS A 434 -19.94 -19.98 -25.73
N ASP A 435 -19.12 -21.02 -25.77
CA ASP A 435 -18.48 -21.57 -24.59
C ASP A 435 -17.53 -20.49 -24.04
N PRO A 436 -17.55 -20.18 -22.73
CA PRO A 436 -16.68 -19.15 -22.16
C PRO A 436 -15.18 -19.41 -22.36
N TYR A 437 -14.76 -20.65 -22.64
CA TYR A 437 -13.37 -21.00 -22.96
C TYR A 437 -12.98 -20.67 -24.41
N SER A 438 -13.95 -20.43 -25.31
CA SER A 438 -13.68 -20.22 -26.73
C SER A 438 -12.97 -18.90 -26.99
N THR A 439 -11.88 -18.98 -27.73
CA THR A 439 -11.17 -17.90 -28.40
C THR A 439 -11.51 -18.02 -29.89
N ASN A 440 -12.21 -17.03 -30.45
CA ASN A 440 -12.57 -17.04 -31.87
C ASN A 440 -12.15 -15.73 -32.54
N TYR A 441 -11.78 -15.84 -33.81
CA TYR A 441 -11.37 -14.76 -34.71
C TYR A 441 -12.47 -13.72 -35.04
N TYR A 442 -13.66 -13.83 -34.44
CA TYR A 442 -14.75 -12.88 -34.63
C TYR A 442 -15.47 -12.50 -33.32
N ASP A 443 -14.96 -12.96 -32.17
CA ASP A 443 -15.47 -12.62 -30.85
C ASP A 443 -14.50 -11.64 -30.18
N GLY A 444 -15.00 -10.46 -29.84
CA GLY A 444 -14.34 -9.45 -29.02
C GLY A 444 -15.25 -9.03 -27.87
N PHE A 445 -15.11 -7.79 -27.40
CA PHE A 445 -15.92 -7.26 -26.30
C PHE A 445 -15.80 -5.75 -26.17
N ARG A 446 -16.69 -5.17 -25.35
CA ARG A 446 -16.60 -3.80 -24.86
C ARG A 446 -16.84 -3.78 -23.35
N VAL A 447 -16.58 -2.64 -22.71
CA VAL A 447 -16.63 -2.52 -21.24
C VAL A 447 -17.58 -1.43 -20.78
N VAL A 448 -18.05 -1.57 -19.54
CA VAL A 448 -18.82 -0.55 -18.82
C VAL A 448 -18.18 -0.25 -17.46
N ARG A 449 -18.40 0.96 -16.95
CA ARG A 449 -17.99 1.36 -15.59
C ARG A 449 -19.14 2.04 -14.82
N PRO A 450 -19.13 1.99 -13.47
CA PRO A 450 -20.15 2.60 -12.61
C PRO A 450 -20.39 4.09 -12.86
#